data_AF-A0A821FSC6-F1
#
_entry.id   AF-A0A821FSC6-F1
#
_cell.length_a   1.000
_cell.length_b   1.000
_cell.length_c   1.000
_cell.angle_alpha   90.00
_cell.angle_beta   90.00
_cell.angle_gamma   90.00
#
_symmetry.space_group_name_H-M   'P 1'
#
loop_
_entity.id
_entity.type
_entity.pdbx_description
1 polymer ?
#
loop_
_entity_poly.entity_id
_entity_poly.type
_entity_poly.pdbx_seq_one_letter_code
_entity_poly.pdbx_strand_id
1 'polypeptide(L)'
;FIHPNFSIPIDNSRYDEVEFTIPTTGTMHGLAGFFEAKLYKDISISIEPNTHSKNLISWFPMFFPIREPVTLAANSKIKVNFWRCCSSSQVWYEWTVIEPTTLPIHNPTGRSFSIGK
;
A
#
# COMPACT_ATOMS: atom_id res chain seq x y z
N PHE A 1 12.25 0.74 -1.23
CA PHE A 1 13.37 1.41 -0.54
C PHE A 1 14.67 0.71 -0.90
N ILE A 2 15.79 1.43 -0.97
CA ILE A 2 17.12 0.87 -1.32
C ILE A 2 18.09 1.28 -0.24
N HIS A 3 18.95 0.36 0.18
CA HIS A 3 19.94 0.56 1.23
C HIS A 3 21.34 0.12 0.74
N PRO A 4 22.40 0.92 0.97
CA PRO A 4 22.38 2.27 1.55
C PRO A 4 21.72 3.31 0.65
N ASN A 5 21.03 4.29 1.25
CA ASN A 5 20.47 5.45 0.55
C ASN A 5 21.44 6.63 0.70
N PHE A 6 22.00 7.10 -0.41
CA PHE A 6 23.00 8.17 -0.44
C PHE A 6 22.43 9.55 -0.81
N SER A 7 21.10 9.70 -0.90
CA SER A 7 20.48 11.00 -1.19
C SER A 7 20.72 12.03 -0.09
N ILE A 8 20.89 13.30 -0.47
CA ILE A 8 21.05 14.43 0.45
C ILE A 8 20.11 15.56 -0.01
N PRO A 9 19.05 15.89 0.76
CA PRO A 9 18.59 15.22 1.98
C PRO A 9 17.97 13.83 1.71
N ILE A 10 17.93 12.97 2.73
CA ILE A 10 17.15 11.72 2.67
C ILE A 10 15.68 12.07 2.89
N ASP A 11 14.86 11.92 1.85
CA ASP A 11 13.41 11.91 1.97
C ASP A 11 12.86 10.50 1.79
N ASN A 12 12.12 10.03 2.79
CA ASN A 12 11.43 8.74 2.79
C ASN A 12 9.92 8.89 2.52
N SER A 13 9.43 10.10 2.26
CA SER A 13 8.06 10.37 1.84
C SER A 13 7.82 9.83 0.44
N ARG A 14 6.68 9.21 0.19
CA ARG A 14 6.35 8.61 -1.11
C ARG A 14 4.91 8.94 -1.48
N TYR A 15 4.68 9.05 -2.77
CA TYR A 15 3.35 9.11 -3.37
C TYR A 15 3.37 8.18 -4.57
N ASP A 16 2.29 7.43 -4.74
CA ASP A 16 2.05 6.68 -5.97
C ASP A 16 0.56 6.66 -6.29
N GLU A 17 0.26 6.57 -7.59
CA GLU A 17 -1.08 6.33 -8.14
C GLU A 17 -1.07 4.95 -8.79
N VAL A 18 -1.85 4.03 -8.24
CA VAL A 18 -1.90 2.63 -8.68
C VAL A 18 -3.23 2.36 -9.37
N GLU A 19 -3.18 1.82 -10.58
CA GLU A 19 -4.35 1.41 -11.35
C GLU A 19 -4.51 -0.13 -11.34
N PHE A 20 -5.72 -0.60 -11.05
CA PHE A 20 -6.09 -2.01 -11.11
C PHE A 20 -7.20 -2.23 -12.13
N THR A 21 -7.05 -3.25 -12.97
CA THR A 21 -8.14 -3.72 -13.85
C THR A 21 -8.91 -4.84 -13.15
N ILE A 22 -10.23 -4.67 -13.05
CA ILE A 22 -11.09 -5.59 -12.30
C ILE A 22 -11.66 -6.65 -13.24
N PRO A 23 -11.35 -7.94 -13.05
CA PRO A 23 -11.77 -8.98 -14.00
C PRO A 23 -13.26 -9.30 -13.91
N THR A 24 -13.88 -9.12 -12.74
CA THR A 24 -15.27 -9.53 -12.47
C THR A 24 -16.01 -8.50 -11.65
N THR A 25 -17.31 -8.35 -11.89
CA THR A 25 -18.19 -7.49 -11.08
C THR A 25 -18.14 -7.90 -9.61
N GLY A 26 -18.05 -6.93 -8.70
CA GLY A 26 -17.99 -7.20 -7.28
C GLY A 26 -17.99 -5.92 -6.43
N THR A 27 -17.79 -6.08 -5.13
CA THR A 27 -17.71 -4.99 -4.17
C THR A 27 -16.33 -4.96 -3.53
N MET A 28 -15.64 -3.83 -3.63
CA MET A 28 -14.36 -3.60 -2.97
C MET A 28 -14.59 -3.07 -1.56
N HIS A 29 -13.82 -3.62 -0.62
CA HIS A 29 -13.85 -3.26 0.80
C HIS A 29 -12.52 -2.72 1.32
N GLY A 30 -11.44 -2.85 0.53
CA GLY A 30 -10.12 -2.38 0.89
C GLY A 30 -9.04 -2.96 -0.01
N LEU A 31 -7.80 -2.76 0.38
CA LEU A 31 -6.60 -3.19 -0.34
C LEU A 31 -5.81 -4.18 0.53
N ALA A 32 -5.33 -5.26 -0.08
CA ALA A 32 -4.37 -6.15 0.55
C ALA A 32 -2.94 -5.65 0.27
N GLY A 33 -2.15 -5.51 1.33
CA GLY A 33 -0.76 -5.10 1.30
C GLY A 33 0.18 -6.29 1.48
N PHE A 34 1.12 -6.42 0.56
CA PHE A 34 2.19 -7.41 0.59
C PHE A 34 3.55 -6.71 0.51
N PHE A 35 4.64 -7.45 0.69
CA PHE A 35 5.98 -6.94 0.43
C PHE A 35 6.91 -8.04 -0.09
N GLU A 36 7.95 -7.59 -0.78
CA GLU A 36 9.12 -8.37 -1.13
C GLU A 36 10.37 -7.60 -0.70
N ALA A 37 11.38 -8.30 -0.21
CA ALA A 37 12.67 -7.74 0.14
C ALA A 37 13.81 -8.61 -0.39
N LYS A 38 14.75 -7.98 -1.11
CA LYS A 38 15.99 -8.60 -1.56
C LYS A 38 17.03 -8.48 -0.45
N LEU A 39 17.42 -9.61 0.13
CA LEU A 39 18.33 -9.66 1.28
C LEU A 39 19.79 -9.52 0.83
N TYR A 40 20.20 -10.35 -0.12
CA TYR A 40 21.54 -10.30 -0.73
C TYR A 40 21.57 -11.13 -2.00
N LYS A 41 22.07 -10.56 -3.10
CA LYS A 41 22.13 -11.24 -4.42
C LYS A 41 20.79 -11.90 -4.76
N ASP A 42 20.76 -13.21 -4.96
CA ASP A 42 19.60 -14.02 -5.33
C ASP A 42 18.72 -14.44 -4.13
N ILE A 43 19.08 -14.03 -2.91
CA ILE A 43 18.33 -14.33 -1.69
C ILE A 43 17.27 -13.24 -1.45
N SER A 44 16.00 -13.64 -1.42
CA SER A 44 14.86 -12.76 -1.14
C SER A 44 13.88 -13.39 -0.14
N ILE A 45 13.01 -12.54 0.40
CA ILE A 45 11.84 -12.91 1.18
C ILE A 45 10.62 -12.19 0.61
N SER A 46 9.51 -12.90 0.46
CA SER A 46 8.27 -12.35 -0.08
C SER A 46 7.05 -12.98 0.59
N ILE A 47 6.04 -12.14 0.86
CA ILE A 47 4.68 -12.56 1.19
C ILE A 47 3.70 -12.31 0.05
N GLU A 48 4.17 -11.81 -1.10
CA GLU A 48 3.31 -11.61 -2.27
C GLU A 48 2.84 -12.98 -2.81
N PRO A 49 1.54 -13.17 -3.13
CA PRO A 49 1.00 -14.49 -3.46
C PRO A 49 1.70 -15.25 -4.58
N ASN A 50 2.16 -14.57 -5.64
CA ASN A 50 2.82 -15.19 -6.78
C ASN A 50 4.31 -15.48 -6.51
N THR A 51 4.97 -14.75 -5.60
CA THR A 51 6.38 -14.95 -5.22
C THR A 51 6.59 -15.44 -3.78
N HIS A 52 5.54 -15.95 -3.12
CA HIS A 52 5.55 -16.25 -1.70
C HIS A 52 6.66 -17.22 -1.29
N SER A 53 7.45 -16.84 -0.28
CA SER A 53 8.54 -17.67 0.23
C SER A 53 8.01 -18.92 0.94
N LYS A 54 8.55 -20.08 0.61
CA LYS A 54 8.11 -21.36 1.19
C LYS A 54 8.28 -21.36 2.71
N ASN A 55 7.26 -21.84 3.43
CA ASN A 55 7.22 -21.94 4.90
C ASN A 55 7.35 -20.61 5.66
N LEU A 56 7.13 -19.47 5.00
CA LEU A 56 7.12 -18.19 5.68
C LEU A 56 5.77 -17.96 6.37
N ILE A 57 5.76 -18.01 7.71
CA ILE A 57 4.54 -17.84 8.53
C ILE A 57 4.60 -16.64 9.48
N SER A 58 5.69 -15.87 9.44
CA SER A 58 5.95 -14.76 10.37
C SER A 58 5.26 -13.44 9.99
N TRP A 59 4.73 -13.35 8.76
CA TRP A 59 4.04 -12.14 8.27
C TRP A 59 2.77 -12.52 7.54
N PHE A 60 1.65 -11.99 8.02
CA PHE A 60 0.37 -12.03 7.32
C PHE A 60 0.21 -10.78 6.44
N PRO A 61 -0.64 -10.84 5.39
CA PRO A 61 -0.95 -9.66 4.59
C PRO A 61 -1.52 -8.52 5.43
N MET A 62 -1.16 -7.29 5.08
CA MET A 62 -1.77 -6.09 5.67
C MET A 62 -3.11 -5.81 4.98
N PHE A 63 -4.06 -5.22 5.69
CA PHE A 63 -5.33 -4.79 5.12
C PHE A 63 -5.53 -3.28 5.32
N PHE A 64 -5.70 -2.55 4.21
CA PHE A 64 -6.05 -1.13 4.21
C PHE A 64 -7.53 -0.99 3.86
N PRO A 65 -8.41 -0.82 4.86
CA PRO A 65 -9.85 -0.75 4.62
C PRO A 65 -10.22 0.51 3.85
N ILE A 66 -11.33 0.47 3.12
CA ILE A 66 -12.06 1.67 2.71
C ILE A 66 -13.34 1.79 3.53
N ARG A 67 -13.69 3.02 3.92
CA ARG A 67 -14.83 3.28 4.82
C ARG A 67 -16.17 2.89 4.20
N GLU A 68 -16.38 3.30 2.95
CA GLU A 68 -17.60 3.02 2.20
C GLU A 68 -17.26 2.01 1.11
N PRO A 69 -17.88 0.82 1.08
CA PRO A 69 -17.65 -0.17 0.02
C PRO A 69 -17.97 0.39 -1.37
N VAL A 70 -17.18 0.00 -2.37
CA VAL A 70 -17.33 0.48 -3.75
C VAL A 70 -17.77 -0.66 -4.66
N THR A 71 -18.91 -0.49 -5.33
CA THR A 71 -19.37 -1.43 -6.37
C THR A 71 -18.57 -1.23 -7.65
N LEU A 72 -18.11 -2.33 -8.22
CA LEU A 72 -17.24 -2.37 -9.39
C LEU A 72 -17.85 -3.26 -10.47
N ALA A 73 -17.79 -2.80 -11.71
CA ALA A 73 -18.18 -3.60 -12.86
C ALA A 73 -17.00 -4.43 -13.37
N ALA A 74 -17.30 -5.57 -13.99
CA ALA A 74 -16.30 -6.33 -14.74
C ALA A 74 -15.62 -5.45 -15.81
N ASN A 75 -14.30 -5.62 -15.96
CA ASN A 75 -13.40 -4.86 -16.82
C ASN A 75 -13.30 -3.36 -16.51
N SER A 76 -13.85 -2.91 -15.38
CA SER A 76 -13.63 -1.54 -14.89
C SER A 76 -12.21 -1.35 -14.37
N LYS A 77 -11.81 -0.09 -14.26
CA LYS A 77 -10.54 0.31 -13.64
C LYS A 77 -10.81 0.93 -12.27
N ILE A 78 -9.90 0.68 -11.35
CA ILE A 78 -9.81 1.38 -10.07
C ILE A 78 -8.50 2.13 -10.07
N LYS A 79 -8.52 3.38 -9.63
CA LYS A 79 -7.31 4.13 -9.31
C LYS A 79 -7.27 4.46 -7.84
N VAL A 80 -6.11 4.23 -7.25
CA VAL A 80 -5.85 4.44 -5.83
C VAL A 80 -4.64 5.34 -5.70
N ASN A 81 -4.79 6.40 -4.91
CA ASN A 81 -3.66 7.20 -4.48
C ASN A 81 -3.20 6.71 -3.12
N PHE A 82 -1.89 6.56 -2.97
CA PHE A 82 -1.26 6.09 -1.74
C PHE A 82 -0.08 6.97 -1.36
N TRP A 83 -0.04 7.41 -0.12
CA TRP A 83 1.03 8.24 0.42
C TRP A 83 1.69 7.55 1.59
N ARG A 84 3.03 7.66 1.63
CA ARG A 84 3.82 7.48 2.85
C ARG A 84 4.26 8.85 3.30
N CYS A 85 3.72 9.30 4.43
CA CYS A 85 3.99 10.61 4.99
C CYS A 85 4.98 10.50 6.15
N CYS A 86 5.78 11.55 6.35
CA CYS A 86 6.81 11.62 7.38
C CYS A 86 6.76 12.95 8.12
N SER A 87 6.96 12.90 9.44
CA SER A 87 7.32 14.06 10.26
C SER A 87 8.69 13.83 10.92
N SER A 88 9.13 14.71 11.81
CA SER A 88 10.35 14.48 12.60
C SER A 88 10.24 13.27 13.54
N SER A 89 9.04 12.96 14.04
CA SER A 89 8.81 11.95 15.09
C SER A 89 7.94 10.78 14.67
N GLN A 90 7.23 10.88 13.54
CA GLN A 90 6.24 9.89 13.12
C GLN A 90 6.32 9.58 11.62
N VAL A 91 5.79 8.42 11.25
CA VAL A 91 5.48 8.01 9.87
C VAL A 91 4.04 7.55 9.83
N TRP A 92 3.31 7.84 8.77
CA TRP A 92 1.97 7.32 8.56
C TRP A 92 1.68 7.09 7.08
N TYR A 93 0.57 6.42 6.80
CA TYR A 93 0.07 6.23 5.45
C TYR A 93 -1.27 6.92 5.28
N GLU A 94 -1.48 7.50 4.11
CA GLU A 94 -2.77 8.00 3.65
C GLU A 94 -3.12 7.27 2.37
N TRP A 95 -4.40 7.01 2.14
CA TRP A 95 -4.85 6.39 0.90
C TRP A 95 -6.25 6.86 0.52
N THR A 96 -6.55 6.83 -0.77
CA THR A 96 -7.91 7.04 -1.26
C THR A 96 -8.13 6.37 -2.62
N VAL A 97 -9.37 6.03 -2.91
CA VAL A 97 -9.82 5.61 -4.23
C VAL A 97 -10.28 6.86 -4.97
N ILE A 98 -9.81 7.07 -6.20
CA ILE A 98 -10.19 8.21 -7.04
C ILE A 98 -11.10 7.81 -8.21
N GLU A 99 -11.02 6.56 -8.66
CA GLU A 99 -11.90 5.97 -9.68
C GLU A 99 -12.40 4.58 -9.20
N PRO A 100 -13.67 4.20 -9.47
CA PRO A 100 -14.67 4.91 -10.27
C PRO A 100 -15.43 6.01 -9.51
N THR A 101 -15.27 6.10 -8.20
CA THR A 101 -15.88 7.14 -7.37
C THR A 101 -14.85 7.62 -6.36
N THR A 102 -14.64 8.93 -6.29
CA THR A 102 -13.67 9.52 -5.38
C THR A 102 -14.15 9.37 -3.94
N LEU A 103 -13.34 8.70 -3.11
CA LEU A 103 -13.56 8.56 -1.68
C LEU A 103 -12.79 9.64 -0.90
N PRO A 104 -13.16 9.91 0.35
CA PRO A 104 -12.36 10.76 1.24
C PRO A 104 -10.99 10.15 1.53
N ILE A 105 -9.97 11.00 1.70
CA ILE A 105 -8.64 10.56 2.14
C ILE A 105 -8.74 9.88 3.51
N HIS A 106 -8.15 8.69 3.59
CA HIS A 106 -8.06 7.91 4.81
C HIS A 106 -6.81 8.29 5.61
N ASN A 107 -6.96 8.33 6.93
CA ASN A 107 -5.90 8.70 7.88
C ASN A 107 -5.16 10.03 7.58
N PRO A 108 -5.86 11.12 7.19
CA PRO A 108 -5.19 12.38 6.90
C PRO A 108 -4.40 12.84 8.12
N THR A 109 -3.17 13.31 7.88
CA THR A 109 -2.21 13.77 8.88
C THR A 109 -1.90 12.73 9.98
N GLY A 110 -2.12 11.44 9.72
CA GLY A 110 -1.87 10.37 10.69
C GLY A 110 -2.83 10.38 11.87
N ARG A 111 -3.98 11.05 11.77
CA ARG A 111 -4.90 11.28 12.91
C ARG A 111 -5.50 10.01 13.52
N SER A 112 -5.51 8.92 12.78
CA SER A 112 -6.09 7.64 13.22
C SER A 112 -5.02 6.60 13.49
N PHE A 113 -3.90 6.64 12.75
CA PHE A 113 -2.79 5.73 12.93
C PHE A 113 -1.47 6.39 12.51
N SER A 114 -0.45 6.25 13.35
CA SER A 114 0.92 6.65 13.07
C SER A 114 1.89 5.67 13.72
N ILE A 115 3.10 5.62 13.18
CA ILE A 115 4.20 4.75 13.61
C ILE A 115 5.29 5.67 14.16
N GLY A 116 5.68 5.46 15.42
CA GLY A 116 6.80 6.17 16.03
C GLY A 116 8.13 5.85 15.34
N LYS A 117 8.97 6.86 15.16
CA LYS A 117 10.34 6.71 14.66
C LYS A 117 11.31 6.31 15.76
#